data_AF-A0A9P0GL64-F1
#
_entry.id   AF-A0A9P0GL64-F1
#
_cell.length_a   1.000
_cell.length_b   1.000
_cell.length_c   1.000
_cell.angle_alpha   90.00
_cell.angle_beta   90.00
_cell.angle_gamma   90.00
#
_symmetry.space_group_name_H-M   'P 1'
#
loop_
_entity.id
_entity.type
_entity.pdbx_description
1 polymer ?
#
loop_
_entity_poly.entity_id
_entity_poly.type
_entity_poly.pdbx_seq_one_letter_code
_entity_poly.pdbx_strand_id
1 'polypeptide(L)'
;MNSCVFHGIILIGLVFVFPVELLLVPIYIENVRDPYCQVKNNQTFDFIVIGSGPTGSVIANRLSEVPEWNILLIEAGGVPSPIVDPPGICSALQFTNYDWGYRTEQQDGVCSGCINKTIKYAHGKALGGTTIINFMIHVRGNRRDYDRWSAMGNPGWSYDEVLPYFLKSEDAHLEKSEPGYHSSGGYLTISDVPYRTKLVDAVVEGAQEAGYPYIDYNGKEQIGLCIFCVQNMENIEEYTNQDILNLFYIHGECNRIKSRTCRMFNERYPHLPPMNRQKFDRIDANFLNNFKQNPGRNPLNKWHPYAQRKVHELRDGDQIRRTELCEWLLVRIQEDPEILNKILWSDESKFTRKGIINRKQCHFWANENPHFYRKAQFQYEFSFNVFAVISFGRAFYYIYNERLTAERYIRILREVVADILNQLPNNNFWYQLDGAPAHSTYYVNQEITAIFEDRWIGPNGPWLWPARSPDLTPVSYVQAHLRNGRRCSAEKAFLRPVATRPNLKILTNSRVVEILIDPDSKKAYGIKYARKKKYYYAFANKEVISSAGGLNSPQLLMLSGIGPKQHLDELGKF
;
A
#
# COMPACT_ATOMS: atom_id res chain seq x y z
N MET A 1 -49.75 12.96 17.02
CA MET A 1 -48.84 12.82 18.19
C MET A 1 -48.07 11.49 18.23
N ASN A 2 -48.54 10.40 17.61
CA ASN A 2 -47.97 9.06 17.88
C ASN A 2 -46.69 8.69 17.09
N SER A 3 -46.30 9.42 16.04
CA SER A 3 -45.10 9.12 15.24
C SER A 3 -43.79 9.57 15.90
N CYS A 4 -43.77 10.74 16.54
CA CYS A 4 -42.56 11.32 17.14
C CYS A 4 -42.08 10.54 18.38
N VAL A 5 -43.01 9.99 19.18
CA VAL A 5 -42.69 9.19 20.38
C VAL A 5 -41.95 7.91 20.00
N PHE A 6 -42.35 7.25 18.91
CA PHE A 6 -41.72 6.02 18.43
C PHE A 6 -40.28 6.25 17.97
N HIS A 7 -40.03 7.34 17.23
CA HIS A 7 -38.68 7.73 16.81
C HIS A 7 -37.80 8.14 18.00
N GLY A 8 -38.35 8.84 19.00
CA GLY A 8 -37.62 9.20 20.22
C GLY A 8 -37.16 7.97 21.02
N ILE A 9 -38.01 6.95 21.16
CA ILE A 9 -37.66 5.70 21.86
C ILE A 9 -36.59 4.92 21.10
N ILE A 10 -36.65 4.86 19.76
CA ILE A 10 -35.64 4.20 18.93
C ILE A 10 -34.29 4.94 19.00
N LEU A 11 -34.28 6.28 18.98
CA LEU A 11 -33.05 7.06 19.16
C LEU A 11 -32.44 6.83 20.55
N ILE A 12 -33.23 6.85 21.61
CA ILE A 12 -32.74 6.58 22.98
C ILE A 12 -32.20 5.15 23.09
N GLY A 13 -32.85 4.17 22.46
CA GLY A 13 -32.34 2.80 22.37
C GLY A 13 -30.96 2.73 21.71
N LEU A 14 -30.81 3.31 20.51
CA LEU A 14 -29.53 3.28 19.77
C LEU A 14 -28.43 4.10 20.46
N VAL A 15 -28.75 5.29 20.99
CA VAL A 15 -27.78 6.20 21.61
C VAL A 15 -27.32 5.74 22.99
N PHE A 16 -28.07 4.88 23.70
CA PHE A 16 -27.64 4.35 25.00
C PHE A 16 -27.19 2.87 24.97
N VAL A 17 -27.76 2.00 24.13
CA VAL A 17 -27.34 0.58 24.10
C VAL A 17 -25.97 0.42 23.44
N PHE A 18 -25.72 1.01 22.25
CA PHE A 18 -24.44 0.85 21.55
C PHE A 18 -23.21 1.31 22.35
N PRO A 19 -23.17 2.51 22.98
CA PRO A 19 -22.02 2.90 23.78
C PRO A 19 -21.91 2.10 25.08
N VAL A 20 -23.00 1.59 25.66
CA VAL A 20 -22.93 0.68 26.80
C VAL A 20 -22.34 -0.66 26.37
N GLU A 21 -22.72 -1.23 25.23
CA GLU A 21 -22.10 -2.45 24.69
C GLU A 21 -20.60 -2.23 24.38
N LEU A 22 -20.22 -1.09 23.79
CA LEU A 22 -18.81 -0.71 23.57
C LEU A 22 -18.02 -0.46 24.87
N LEU A 23 -18.66 0.06 25.93
CA LEU A 23 -18.08 0.17 27.27
C LEU A 23 -18.01 -1.19 28.01
N LEU A 24 -18.85 -2.15 27.61
CA LEU A 24 -18.81 -3.54 28.08
C LEU A 24 -17.87 -4.43 27.26
N VAL A 25 -17.42 -4.04 26.06
CA VAL A 25 -16.43 -4.80 25.27
C VAL A 25 -15.18 -5.16 26.09
N PRO A 26 -14.54 -4.25 26.87
CA PRO A 26 -13.43 -4.61 27.75
C PRO A 26 -13.78 -5.69 28.79
N ILE A 27 -15.01 -5.67 29.30
CA ILE A 27 -15.49 -6.57 30.38
C ILE A 27 -15.89 -7.95 29.80
N TYR A 28 -16.43 -7.99 28.58
CA TYR A 28 -16.78 -9.24 27.89
C TYR A 28 -15.57 -10.00 27.34
N ILE A 29 -14.41 -9.35 27.22
CA ILE A 29 -13.18 -9.96 26.67
C ILE A 29 -12.53 -10.97 27.64
N GLU A 30 -12.74 -10.87 28.96
CA GLU A 30 -11.94 -11.63 29.94
C GLU A 30 -12.34 -13.11 30.17
N ASN A 31 -13.52 -13.56 29.71
CA ASN A 31 -14.09 -14.85 30.14
C ASN A 31 -14.47 -15.85 29.03
N VAL A 32 -13.87 -15.76 27.83
CA VAL A 32 -13.89 -16.89 26.88
C VAL A 32 -13.01 -18.01 27.43
N ARG A 33 -13.63 -19.09 27.94
CA ARG A 33 -12.90 -20.30 28.37
C ARG A 33 -12.05 -20.83 27.20
N ASP A 34 -10.74 -20.97 27.43
CA ASP A 34 -9.81 -21.65 26.52
C ASP A 34 -10.36 -23.06 26.20
N PRO A 35 -10.87 -23.33 24.98
CA PRO A 35 -11.52 -24.59 24.66
C PRO A 35 -10.50 -25.69 24.34
N TYR A 36 -9.21 -25.34 24.34
CA TYR A 36 -8.12 -26.20 23.93
C TYR A 36 -7.46 -26.91 25.13
N CYS A 37 -6.79 -28.02 24.83
CA CYS A 37 -6.42 -29.04 25.80
C CYS A 37 -5.32 -28.59 26.78
N GLN A 38 -5.34 -29.13 28.01
CA GLN A 38 -4.23 -28.96 28.95
C GLN A 38 -3.05 -29.84 28.54
N VAL A 39 -2.02 -29.22 27.94
CA VAL A 39 -0.70 -29.82 27.78
C VAL A 39 -0.03 -29.99 29.15
N LYS A 40 0.49 -31.19 29.44
CA LYS A 40 1.23 -31.47 30.67
C LYS A 40 2.64 -30.90 30.58
N ASN A 41 3.22 -30.51 31.72
CA ASN A 41 4.64 -30.14 31.75
C ASN A 41 5.51 -31.35 31.37
N ASN A 42 6.60 -31.12 30.65
CA ASN A 42 7.52 -32.14 30.14
C ASN A 42 6.84 -33.12 29.15
N GLN A 43 5.72 -32.75 28.53
CA GLN A 43 5.06 -33.58 27.53
C GLN A 43 5.81 -33.54 26.19
N THR A 44 5.97 -34.71 25.57
CA THR A 44 6.61 -34.87 24.26
C THR A 44 5.58 -34.90 23.14
N PHE A 45 5.96 -34.37 21.99
CA PHE A 45 5.22 -34.30 20.72
C PHE A 45 6.15 -34.71 19.57
N ASP A 46 5.60 -35.00 18.40
CA ASP A 46 6.42 -35.21 17.20
C ASP A 46 6.89 -33.87 16.62
N PHE A 47 5.96 -32.92 16.53
CA PHE A 47 6.22 -31.57 16.03
C PHE A 47 5.71 -30.51 17.01
N ILE A 48 6.51 -29.46 17.21
CA ILE A 48 6.11 -28.25 17.96
C ILE A 48 6.13 -27.05 17.03
N VAL A 49 4.95 -26.50 16.71
CA VAL A 49 4.76 -25.29 15.89
C VAL A 49 4.59 -24.08 16.79
N ILE A 50 5.48 -23.10 16.68
CA ILE A 50 5.50 -21.90 17.51
C ILE A 50 4.84 -20.74 16.77
N GLY A 51 3.75 -20.22 17.30
CA GLY A 51 2.98 -19.11 16.71
C GLY A 51 1.92 -19.59 15.72
N SER A 52 0.69 -19.14 15.94
CA SER A 52 -0.50 -19.50 15.16
C SER A 52 -0.88 -18.46 14.10
N GLY A 53 0.14 -17.80 13.53
CA GLY A 53 -0.05 -16.91 12.38
C GLY A 53 -0.58 -17.63 11.13
N PRO A 54 -0.64 -16.96 9.96
CA PRO A 54 -1.07 -17.58 8.71
C PRO A 54 -0.27 -18.86 8.40
N THR A 55 1.06 -18.78 8.45
CA THR A 55 1.97 -19.92 8.20
C THR A 55 1.78 -21.05 9.22
N GLY A 56 1.90 -20.77 10.52
CA GLY A 56 1.82 -21.79 11.58
C GLY A 56 0.44 -22.46 11.69
N SER A 57 -0.63 -21.75 11.34
CA SER A 57 -1.98 -22.33 11.23
C SER A 57 -2.05 -23.38 10.10
N VAL A 58 -1.46 -23.08 8.94
CA VAL A 58 -1.38 -24.02 7.81
C VAL A 58 -0.48 -25.22 8.17
N ILE A 59 0.69 -24.98 8.78
CA ILE A 59 1.62 -26.06 9.16
C ILE A 59 0.97 -27.01 10.17
N ALA A 60 0.35 -26.50 11.23
CA ALA A 60 -0.34 -27.34 12.22
C ALA A 60 -1.53 -28.11 11.62
N ASN A 61 -2.25 -27.51 10.67
CA ASN A 61 -3.30 -28.19 9.90
C ASN A 61 -2.73 -29.35 9.06
N ARG A 62 -1.68 -29.10 8.25
CA ARG A 62 -1.15 -30.12 7.33
C ARG A 62 -0.38 -31.23 8.04
N LEU A 63 0.41 -30.92 9.09
CA LEU A 63 1.09 -31.96 9.87
C LEU A 63 0.09 -32.89 10.57
N SER A 64 -1.02 -32.36 11.09
CA SER A 64 -2.07 -33.19 11.71
C SER A 64 -3.00 -33.91 10.72
N GLU A 65 -2.76 -33.81 9.40
CA GLU A 65 -3.38 -34.71 8.41
C GLU A 65 -2.81 -36.14 8.51
N VAL A 66 -1.63 -36.32 9.13
CA VAL A 66 -1.01 -37.63 9.42
C VAL A 66 -1.39 -38.08 10.85
N PRO A 67 -2.23 -39.12 11.03
CA PRO A 67 -2.76 -39.51 12.35
C PRO A 67 -1.71 -39.95 13.36
N GLU A 68 -0.58 -40.50 12.88
CA GLU A 68 0.49 -41.05 13.70
C GLU A 68 1.34 -39.97 14.39
N TRP A 69 1.30 -38.72 13.89
CA TRP A 69 2.09 -37.62 14.42
C TRP A 69 1.30 -36.80 15.42
N ASN A 70 1.90 -36.50 16.57
CA ASN A 70 1.34 -35.65 17.61
C ASN A 70 1.87 -34.22 17.47
N ILE A 71 0.99 -33.24 17.24
CA ILE A 71 1.35 -31.84 16.97
C ILE A 71 0.98 -30.98 18.17
N LEU A 72 1.93 -30.18 18.66
CA LEU A 72 1.67 -29.04 19.54
C LEU A 72 1.76 -27.73 18.74
N LEU A 73 0.66 -26.99 18.64
CA LEU A 73 0.65 -25.59 18.21
C LEU A 73 0.57 -24.69 19.44
N ILE A 74 1.56 -23.82 19.66
CA ILE A 74 1.62 -22.94 20.83
C ILE A 74 1.51 -21.45 20.45
N GLU A 75 0.65 -20.70 21.12
CA GLU A 75 0.34 -19.31 20.84
C GLU A 75 0.45 -18.44 22.11
N ALA A 76 1.10 -17.28 21.98
CA ALA A 76 1.30 -16.31 23.06
C ALA A 76 0.03 -15.51 23.36
N GLY A 77 -0.79 -15.25 22.34
CA GLY A 77 -2.11 -14.63 22.47
C GLY A 77 -3.22 -15.59 22.90
N GLY A 78 -4.42 -15.04 23.07
CA GLY A 78 -5.62 -15.80 23.46
C GLY A 78 -6.39 -16.40 22.27
N VAL A 79 -7.62 -16.86 22.53
CA VAL A 79 -8.62 -17.10 21.50
C VAL A 79 -9.24 -15.75 21.10
N PRO A 80 -9.38 -15.41 19.81
CA PRO A 80 -10.07 -14.18 19.41
C PRO A 80 -11.56 -14.26 19.73
N SER A 81 -12.12 -13.19 20.31
CA SER A 81 -13.57 -13.03 20.46
C SER A 81 -14.23 -12.87 19.07
N PRO A 82 -15.48 -13.33 18.86
CA PRO A 82 -16.25 -13.11 17.63
C PRO A 82 -16.39 -11.65 17.19
N ILE A 83 -16.02 -10.69 18.04
CA ILE A 83 -15.91 -9.27 17.67
C ILE A 83 -14.91 -9.03 16.53
N VAL A 84 -13.89 -9.88 16.30
CA VAL A 84 -12.91 -9.68 15.20
C VAL A 84 -13.50 -9.96 13.80
N ASP A 85 -14.71 -10.49 13.74
CA ASP A 85 -15.36 -10.97 12.51
C ASP A 85 -15.83 -9.90 11.52
N PRO A 86 -16.44 -8.76 11.92
CA PRO A 86 -17.00 -7.79 11.00
C PRO A 86 -15.86 -7.06 10.26
N PRO A 87 -15.85 -7.02 8.91
CA PRO A 87 -14.75 -6.40 8.16
C PRO A 87 -14.49 -4.94 8.53
N GLY A 88 -15.55 -4.16 8.76
CA GLY A 88 -15.48 -2.71 9.02
C GLY A 88 -14.70 -2.29 10.28
N ILE A 89 -14.47 -3.18 11.25
CA ILE A 89 -13.72 -2.82 12.48
C ILE A 89 -12.21 -3.08 12.39
N CYS A 90 -11.69 -3.51 11.23
CA CYS A 90 -10.28 -3.87 11.03
C CYS A 90 -9.27 -2.80 11.52
N SER A 91 -9.53 -1.52 11.24
CA SER A 91 -8.71 -0.40 11.73
C SER A 91 -8.71 -0.31 13.27
N ALA A 92 -9.90 -0.43 13.89
CA ALA A 92 -10.05 -0.33 15.34
C ALA A 92 -9.37 -1.49 16.09
N LEU A 93 -9.39 -2.70 15.53
CA LEU A 93 -8.75 -3.89 16.13
C LEU A 93 -7.25 -3.69 16.38
N GLN A 94 -6.56 -2.90 15.54
CA GLN A 94 -5.14 -2.59 15.73
C GLN A 94 -4.88 -1.81 17.02
N PHE A 95 -5.87 -1.14 17.61
CA PHE A 95 -5.73 -0.38 18.87
C PHE A 95 -6.17 -1.17 20.12
N THR A 96 -6.38 -2.48 19.99
CA THR A 96 -6.82 -3.37 21.07
C THR A 96 -5.70 -4.31 21.54
N ASN A 97 -5.96 -5.09 22.59
CA ASN A 97 -5.07 -6.16 23.07
C ASN A 97 -4.81 -7.30 22.05
N TYR A 98 -5.49 -7.29 20.89
CA TYR A 98 -5.17 -8.16 19.75
C TYR A 98 -3.96 -7.69 18.93
N ASP A 99 -3.44 -6.49 19.19
CA ASP A 99 -2.15 -6.03 18.67
C ASP A 99 -1.01 -6.30 19.68
N TRP A 100 0.20 -6.56 19.18
CA TRP A 100 1.41 -6.62 19.99
C TRP A 100 1.88 -5.25 20.47
N GLY A 101 1.48 -4.16 19.79
CA GLY A 101 1.79 -2.79 20.19
C GLY A 101 3.19 -2.31 19.82
N TYR A 102 3.87 -2.98 18.89
CA TYR A 102 5.22 -2.59 18.47
C TYR A 102 5.27 -1.17 17.89
N ARG A 103 6.40 -0.52 18.11
CA ARG A 103 6.80 0.72 17.48
C ARG A 103 8.16 0.54 16.82
N THR A 104 8.43 1.31 15.78
CA THR A 104 9.80 1.47 15.28
C THR A 104 10.62 2.27 16.28
N GLU A 105 11.93 2.09 16.26
CA GLU A 105 12.86 3.10 16.73
C GLU A 105 12.70 4.41 15.93
N GLN A 106 13.29 5.50 16.43
CA GLN A 106 13.38 6.75 15.67
C GLN A 106 14.38 6.60 14.53
N GLN A 107 14.05 7.16 13.36
CA GLN A 107 14.91 7.19 12.18
C GLN A 107 14.91 8.60 11.58
N ASP A 108 16.08 9.12 11.22
CA ASP A 108 16.19 10.47 10.68
C ASP A 108 15.51 10.60 9.31
N GLY A 109 14.81 11.73 9.13
CA GLY A 109 13.96 11.99 7.95
C GLY A 109 12.63 11.23 7.91
N VAL A 110 12.44 10.18 8.72
CA VAL A 110 11.24 9.33 8.69
C VAL A 110 10.15 9.85 9.63
N CYS A 111 8.91 9.90 9.15
CA CYS A 111 7.70 10.13 9.95
C CYS A 111 7.77 11.31 10.96
N SER A 112 8.36 12.44 10.56
CA SER A 112 8.47 13.66 11.37
C SER A 112 7.15 14.25 11.87
N GLY A 113 6.00 13.88 11.28
CA GLY A 113 4.66 14.25 11.74
C GLY A 113 4.03 13.27 12.75
N CYS A 114 4.67 12.14 13.05
CA CYS A 114 4.17 11.16 14.02
C CYS A 114 4.64 11.48 15.44
N ILE A 115 3.82 11.14 16.44
CA ILE A 115 4.16 11.32 17.86
C ILE A 115 5.46 10.56 18.18
N ASN A 116 6.40 11.27 18.79
CA ASN A 116 7.76 10.82 19.11
C ASN A 116 8.58 10.35 17.89
N LYS A 117 8.22 10.72 16.65
CA LYS A 117 8.84 10.25 15.40
C LYS A 117 8.89 8.71 15.26
N THR A 118 7.94 7.99 15.86
CA THR A 118 7.87 6.51 15.80
C THR A 118 6.63 6.06 15.03
N ILE A 119 6.79 5.05 14.19
CA ILE A 119 5.69 4.41 13.46
C ILE A 119 5.15 3.26 14.31
N LYS A 120 3.82 3.08 14.35
CA LYS A 120 3.19 1.89 14.94
C LYS A 120 3.25 0.73 13.95
N TYR A 121 3.74 -0.43 14.38
CA TYR A 121 3.95 -1.60 13.53
C TYR A 121 3.04 -2.77 13.96
N ALA A 122 1.80 -2.74 13.48
CA ALA A 122 0.71 -3.60 13.98
C ALA A 122 0.92 -5.09 13.67
N HIS A 123 0.80 -5.94 14.69
CA HIS A 123 0.96 -7.41 14.58
C HIS A 123 -0.08 -8.12 15.44
N GLY A 124 -0.73 -9.16 14.89
CA GLY A 124 -1.79 -9.87 15.62
C GLY A 124 -1.27 -10.77 16.75
N LYS A 125 -1.99 -10.76 17.87
CA LYS A 125 -1.67 -11.44 19.14
C LYS A 125 -2.85 -12.27 19.67
N ALA A 126 -3.35 -13.19 18.85
CA ALA A 126 -4.29 -14.25 19.22
C ALA A 126 -4.20 -15.38 18.17
N LEU A 127 -4.99 -16.44 18.33
CA LEU A 127 -5.11 -17.48 17.31
C LEU A 127 -5.44 -16.89 15.92
N GLY A 128 -4.62 -17.23 14.93
CA GLY A 128 -4.66 -16.68 13.56
C GLY A 128 -3.67 -15.53 13.31
N GLY A 129 -3.02 -15.01 14.36
CA GLY A 129 -2.05 -13.90 14.27
C GLY A 129 -2.62 -12.68 13.54
N THR A 130 -1.81 -12.00 12.72
CA THR A 130 -2.20 -10.76 12.02
C THR A 130 -3.44 -10.90 11.13
N THR A 131 -3.86 -12.12 10.73
CA THR A 131 -5.10 -12.32 9.94
C THR A 131 -6.38 -11.93 10.67
N ILE A 132 -6.34 -11.76 12.01
CA ILE A 132 -7.48 -11.25 12.79
C ILE A 132 -7.60 -9.72 12.75
N ILE A 133 -6.51 -8.98 12.48
CA ILE A 133 -6.47 -7.50 12.48
C ILE A 133 -6.21 -6.88 11.10
N ASN A 134 -5.86 -7.69 10.07
CA ASN A 134 -5.59 -7.19 8.73
C ASN A 134 -6.85 -6.70 7.99
N PHE A 135 -6.66 -6.12 6.82
CA PHE A 135 -7.73 -5.63 5.93
C PHE A 135 -8.35 -6.71 5.03
N MET A 136 -8.10 -8.01 5.29
CA MET A 136 -8.61 -9.18 4.53
C MET A 136 -8.27 -9.23 3.02
N ILE A 137 -7.53 -8.26 2.48
CA ILE A 137 -7.18 -8.18 1.05
C ILE A 137 -6.45 -9.46 0.61
N HIS A 138 -6.96 -10.15 -0.43
CA HIS A 138 -6.26 -11.25 -1.08
C HIS A 138 -5.52 -10.74 -2.33
N VAL A 139 -4.19 -10.70 -2.23
CA VAL A 139 -3.25 -10.42 -3.32
C VAL A 139 -2.16 -11.48 -3.28
N ARG A 140 -1.85 -12.09 -4.42
CA ARG A 140 -0.66 -12.94 -4.63
C ARG A 140 0.53 -12.08 -5.04
N GLY A 141 1.75 -12.54 -4.78
CA GLY A 141 2.95 -11.87 -5.29
C GLY A 141 3.01 -11.88 -6.83
N ASN A 142 3.87 -11.08 -7.43
CA ASN A 142 4.05 -11.15 -8.88
C ASN A 142 4.78 -12.44 -9.26
N ARG A 143 4.47 -13.07 -10.39
CA ARG A 143 5.25 -14.21 -10.94
C ARG A 143 6.77 -13.98 -10.84
N ARG A 144 7.22 -12.77 -11.21
CA ARG A 144 8.64 -12.38 -11.20
C ARG A 144 9.26 -12.32 -9.81
N ASP A 145 8.48 -12.21 -8.73
CA ASP A 145 9.02 -12.25 -7.37
C ASP A 145 9.45 -13.66 -6.98
N TYR A 146 8.62 -14.66 -7.30
CA TYR A 146 8.86 -16.08 -7.07
C TYR A 146 9.95 -16.63 -8.00
N ASP A 147 9.86 -16.33 -9.29
CA ASP A 147 10.88 -16.76 -10.28
C ASP A 147 12.26 -16.16 -9.93
N ARG A 148 12.32 -14.94 -9.39
CA ARG A 148 13.55 -14.33 -8.84
C ARG A 148 14.05 -15.06 -7.59
N TRP A 149 13.19 -15.50 -6.67
CA TRP A 149 13.61 -16.30 -5.52
C TRP A 149 14.20 -17.64 -5.94
N SER A 150 13.61 -18.31 -6.93
CA SER A 150 14.17 -19.54 -7.50
C SER A 150 15.54 -19.29 -8.13
N ALA A 151 15.66 -18.24 -8.95
CA ALA A 151 16.94 -17.82 -9.54
C ALA A 151 18.01 -17.38 -8.52
N MET A 152 17.62 -16.99 -7.30
CA MET A 152 18.52 -16.74 -6.17
C MET A 152 18.99 -18.02 -5.46
N GLY A 153 18.72 -19.21 -6.01
CA GLY A 153 19.17 -20.50 -5.48
C GLY A 153 18.18 -21.19 -4.54
N ASN A 154 16.89 -20.85 -4.61
CA ASN A 154 15.84 -21.46 -3.78
C ASN A 154 14.94 -22.39 -4.63
N PRO A 155 15.35 -23.64 -4.93
CA PRO A 155 14.50 -24.58 -5.70
C PRO A 155 13.18 -24.84 -4.97
N GLY A 156 12.09 -25.09 -5.71
CA GLY A 156 10.73 -25.20 -5.17
C GLY A 156 9.98 -23.86 -5.03
N TRP A 157 10.60 -22.72 -5.39
CA TRP A 157 10.02 -21.38 -5.19
C TRP A 157 9.70 -20.59 -6.46
N SER A 158 9.84 -21.17 -7.67
CA SER A 158 9.32 -20.51 -8.89
C SER A 158 7.80 -20.44 -8.87
N TYR A 159 7.19 -19.54 -9.65
CA TYR A 159 5.75 -19.35 -9.63
C TYR A 159 4.97 -20.63 -9.97
N ASP A 160 5.47 -21.42 -10.92
CA ASP A 160 4.85 -22.68 -11.34
C ASP A 160 4.99 -23.80 -10.29
N GLU A 161 6.01 -23.74 -9.43
CA GLU A 161 6.16 -24.64 -8.28
C GLU A 161 5.25 -24.24 -7.11
N VAL A 162 5.01 -22.94 -6.88
CA VAL A 162 4.16 -22.46 -5.77
C VAL A 162 2.67 -22.34 -6.10
N LEU A 163 2.29 -22.13 -7.36
CA LEU A 163 0.89 -21.99 -7.79
C LEU A 163 -0.01 -23.15 -7.34
N PRO A 164 0.39 -24.43 -7.46
CA PRO A 164 -0.40 -25.56 -6.94
C PRO A 164 -0.72 -25.47 -5.44
N TYR A 165 0.12 -24.80 -4.64
CA TYR A 165 -0.12 -24.61 -3.21
C TYR A 165 -1.09 -23.46 -2.92
N PHE A 166 -1.14 -22.42 -3.75
CA PHE A 166 -2.20 -21.41 -3.69
C PHE A 166 -3.55 -22.07 -3.99
N LEU A 167 -3.66 -22.77 -5.13
CA LEU A 167 -4.85 -23.53 -5.55
C LEU A 167 -5.30 -24.57 -4.48
N LYS A 168 -4.36 -25.24 -3.81
CA LYS A 168 -4.64 -26.19 -2.70
C LYS A 168 -5.03 -25.51 -1.38
N SER A 169 -4.79 -24.21 -1.24
CA SER A 169 -5.10 -23.47 0.00
C SER A 169 -6.52 -22.88 0.02
N GLU A 170 -7.05 -22.57 -1.16
CA GLU A 170 -8.12 -21.59 -1.34
C GLU A 170 -9.49 -22.19 -1.72
N ASP A 171 -10.52 -21.42 -1.41
CA ASP A 171 -11.91 -21.70 -1.72
C ASP A 171 -12.51 -20.45 -2.36
N ALA A 172 -12.36 -20.28 -3.67
CA ALA A 172 -12.70 -19.06 -4.40
C ALA A 172 -14.18 -19.02 -4.83
N HIS A 173 -14.85 -17.90 -4.52
CA HIS A 173 -16.23 -17.56 -4.88
C HIS A 173 -16.24 -16.14 -5.46
N LEU A 174 -15.89 -16.02 -6.74
CA LEU A 174 -15.56 -14.75 -7.41
C LEU A 174 -16.43 -14.48 -8.63
N GLU A 175 -16.79 -13.21 -8.85
CA GLU A 175 -17.49 -12.77 -10.07
C GLU A 175 -16.58 -12.83 -11.31
N LYS A 176 -15.28 -12.57 -11.11
CA LYS A 176 -14.25 -12.68 -12.15
C LYS A 176 -13.07 -13.48 -11.66
N SER A 177 -12.74 -14.53 -12.40
CA SER A 177 -11.68 -15.49 -12.12
C SER A 177 -11.07 -15.98 -13.43
N GLU A 178 -9.74 -16.01 -13.53
CA GLU A 178 -9.05 -16.54 -14.72
C GLU A 178 -8.88 -18.08 -14.65
N PRO A 179 -9.23 -18.84 -15.71
CA PRO A 179 -9.12 -20.30 -15.71
C PRO A 179 -7.69 -20.79 -15.41
N GLY A 180 -7.57 -21.78 -14.52
CA GLY A 180 -6.29 -22.32 -14.07
C GLY A 180 -5.60 -21.50 -12.97
N TYR A 181 -6.08 -20.30 -12.69
CA TYR A 181 -5.54 -19.46 -11.62
C TYR A 181 -6.34 -19.53 -10.31
N HIS A 182 -7.54 -20.09 -10.27
CA HIS A 182 -8.30 -20.26 -9.02
C HIS A 182 -8.83 -21.67 -8.83
N SER A 183 -9.08 -22.01 -7.57
CA SER A 183 -9.62 -23.28 -7.11
C SER A 183 -10.73 -23.08 -6.06
N SER A 184 -11.55 -24.11 -5.83
CA SER A 184 -12.62 -24.12 -4.83
C SER A 184 -12.46 -25.33 -3.89
N GLY A 185 -13.01 -25.25 -2.68
CA GLY A 185 -12.98 -26.37 -1.72
C GLY A 185 -11.71 -26.50 -0.87
N GLY A 186 -10.78 -25.55 -0.93
CA GLY A 186 -9.71 -25.39 0.06
C GLY A 186 -10.21 -24.85 1.41
N TYR A 187 -9.28 -24.46 2.28
CA TYR A 187 -9.60 -24.03 3.65
C TYR A 187 -9.84 -22.52 3.77
N LEU A 188 -9.22 -21.71 2.91
CA LEU A 188 -9.25 -20.25 2.96
C LEU A 188 -10.25 -19.70 1.94
N THR A 189 -11.45 -19.36 2.39
CA THR A 189 -12.48 -18.81 1.49
C THR A 189 -12.07 -17.40 1.03
N ILE A 190 -12.05 -17.23 -0.30
CA ILE A 190 -11.85 -15.95 -0.98
C ILE A 190 -13.19 -15.60 -1.63
N SER A 191 -13.70 -14.40 -1.41
CA SER A 191 -14.86 -13.90 -2.13
C SER A 191 -14.74 -12.42 -2.47
N ASP A 192 -15.57 -11.97 -3.40
CA ASP A 192 -15.83 -10.55 -3.59
C ASP A 192 -16.41 -9.89 -2.33
N VAL A 193 -16.15 -8.59 -2.17
CA VAL A 193 -16.70 -7.79 -1.06
C VAL A 193 -18.21 -7.61 -1.26
N PRO A 194 -19.08 -8.05 -0.31
CA PRO A 194 -20.52 -8.20 -0.54
C PRO A 194 -21.32 -6.89 -0.62
N TYR A 195 -20.70 -5.76 -0.27
CA TYR A 195 -21.26 -4.43 -0.49
C TYR A 195 -20.15 -3.50 -0.99
N ARG A 196 -20.38 -2.93 -2.17
CA ARG A 196 -19.52 -1.96 -2.84
C ARG A 196 -20.27 -0.63 -2.88
N THR A 197 -19.62 0.49 -2.58
CA THR A 197 -20.28 1.80 -2.74
C THR A 197 -20.34 2.17 -4.22
N LYS A 198 -21.37 2.91 -4.63
CA LYS A 198 -21.55 3.46 -6.00
C LYS A 198 -20.35 4.27 -6.53
N LEU A 199 -19.44 4.68 -5.63
CA LEU A 199 -18.16 5.31 -5.98
C LEU A 199 -17.16 4.30 -6.56
N VAL A 200 -17.10 3.07 -6.03
CA VAL A 200 -16.19 2.01 -6.49
C VAL A 200 -16.44 1.71 -7.97
N ASP A 201 -17.70 1.55 -8.36
CA ASP A 201 -18.08 1.28 -9.76
C ASP A 201 -17.65 2.42 -10.69
N ALA A 202 -17.88 3.67 -10.28
CA ALA A 202 -17.43 4.85 -11.03
C ALA A 202 -15.88 5.00 -11.04
N VAL A 203 -15.14 4.36 -10.12
CA VAL A 203 -13.67 4.27 -10.18
C VAL A 203 -13.22 3.15 -11.12
N VAL A 204 -13.91 2.00 -11.16
CA VAL A 204 -13.67 0.94 -12.17
C VAL A 204 -13.88 1.52 -13.57
N GLU A 205 -15.06 2.08 -13.83
CA GLU A 205 -15.47 2.56 -15.16
C GLU A 205 -14.61 3.75 -15.60
N GLY A 206 -14.27 4.66 -14.68
CA GLY A 206 -13.37 5.79 -14.95
C GLY A 206 -11.91 5.38 -15.21
N ALA A 207 -11.47 4.21 -14.74
CA ALA A 207 -10.17 3.61 -15.05
C ALA A 207 -10.20 2.82 -16.37
N GLN A 208 -11.30 2.12 -16.68
CA GLN A 208 -11.51 1.49 -17.99
C GLN A 208 -11.50 2.53 -19.12
N GLU A 209 -12.18 3.68 -18.94
CA GLU A 209 -12.12 4.79 -19.88
C GLU A 209 -10.70 5.42 -19.97
N ALA A 210 -9.87 5.24 -18.94
CA ALA A 210 -8.45 5.62 -18.97
C ALA A 210 -7.54 4.62 -19.71
N GLY A 211 -8.08 3.49 -20.18
CA GLY A 211 -7.35 2.47 -20.94
C GLY A 211 -6.77 1.35 -20.08
N TYR A 212 -7.08 1.33 -18.78
CA TYR A 212 -6.68 0.24 -17.89
C TYR A 212 -7.72 -0.90 -18.00
N PRO A 213 -7.33 -2.13 -18.41
CA PRO A 213 -8.29 -3.21 -18.60
C PRO A 213 -8.80 -3.76 -17.26
N TYR A 214 -10.09 -4.08 -17.20
CA TYR A 214 -10.67 -4.83 -16.07
C TYR A 214 -10.31 -6.31 -16.18
N ILE A 215 -9.46 -6.80 -15.28
CA ILE A 215 -8.89 -8.16 -15.28
C ILE A 215 -8.98 -8.82 -13.89
N ASP A 216 -8.57 -10.08 -13.79
CA ASP A 216 -8.33 -10.74 -12.52
C ASP A 216 -6.85 -10.55 -12.13
N TYR A 217 -6.58 -9.75 -11.10
CA TYR A 217 -5.21 -9.38 -10.70
C TYR A 217 -4.46 -10.50 -9.95
N ASN A 218 -5.15 -11.60 -9.60
CA ASN A 218 -4.54 -12.83 -9.09
C ASN A 218 -4.43 -13.91 -10.20
N GLY A 219 -4.85 -13.58 -11.42
CA GLY A 219 -4.71 -14.36 -12.64
C GLY A 219 -3.32 -14.29 -13.28
N LYS A 220 -3.27 -14.48 -14.60
CA LYS A 220 -2.03 -14.49 -15.40
C LYS A 220 -1.40 -13.11 -15.48
N GLU A 221 -2.20 -12.13 -15.87
CA GLU A 221 -1.73 -10.76 -16.06
C GLU A 221 -1.86 -9.98 -14.75
N GLN A 222 -0.74 -9.52 -14.23
CA GLN A 222 -0.66 -8.82 -12.95
C GLN A 222 -0.33 -7.33 -13.13
N ILE A 223 -0.77 -6.74 -14.25
CA ILE A 223 -0.76 -5.30 -14.50
C ILE A 223 -2.22 -4.78 -14.50
N GLY A 224 -2.48 -4.05 -13.38
CA GLY A 224 -4.23 -3.36 -11.27
C GLY A 224 -4.11 -2.22 -10.15
N LEU A 225 -4.79 -1.07 -10.20
CA LEU A 225 -6.23 -1.13 -10.41
C LEU A 225 -6.88 -2.06 -9.39
N CYS A 226 -6.70 -1.83 -8.10
CA CYS A 226 -7.32 -2.66 -7.08
C CYS A 226 -8.05 -1.71 -6.13
N ILE A 227 -9.37 -1.60 -6.29
CA ILE A 227 -10.13 -0.53 -5.61
C ILE A 227 -10.53 -1.02 -4.23
N PHE A 228 -9.74 -0.64 -3.24
CA PHE A 228 -10.03 -0.90 -1.85
C PHE A 228 -11.06 0.09 -1.30
N CYS A 229 -12.19 -0.44 -0.85
CA CYS A 229 -13.23 0.31 -0.16
C CYS A 229 -13.35 -0.23 1.28
N VAL A 230 -12.90 0.54 2.27
CA VAL A 230 -13.27 0.26 3.67
C VAL A 230 -14.77 0.50 3.81
N GLN A 231 -15.48 -0.47 4.39
CA GLN A 231 -16.87 -0.29 4.80
C GLN A 231 -16.90 0.35 6.19
N ASN A 232 -17.03 1.68 6.25
CA ASN A 232 -17.63 2.31 7.42
C ASN A 232 -19.15 2.13 7.34
N MET A 233 -19.79 1.81 8.46
CA MET A 233 -21.20 1.40 8.51
C MET A 233 -22.16 2.57 8.28
N GLU A 234 -23.41 2.24 7.93
CA GLU A 234 -24.45 3.19 7.51
C GLU A 234 -25.00 4.06 8.65
N ASN A 235 -25.70 5.14 8.27
CA ASN A 235 -26.55 6.01 9.11
C ASN A 235 -25.88 6.99 10.09
N ILE A 236 -25.06 7.92 9.56
CA ILE A 236 -24.98 9.30 10.08
C ILE A 236 -24.99 10.27 8.87
N GLU A 237 -25.81 11.31 8.89
CA GLU A 237 -25.87 12.32 7.81
C GLU A 237 -24.72 13.35 7.84
N GLU A 238 -23.83 13.27 8.84
CA GLU A 238 -22.66 14.14 9.03
C GLU A 238 -21.35 13.33 8.98
N TYR A 239 -20.62 13.44 7.87
CA TYR A 239 -19.33 12.76 7.67
C TYR A 239 -18.17 13.52 8.33
N THR A 240 -17.45 12.85 9.23
CA THR A 240 -16.07 13.21 9.61
C THR A 240 -15.07 12.44 8.72
N ASN A 241 -14.24 13.17 7.98
CA ASN A 241 -13.52 12.63 6.80
C ASN A 241 -12.24 11.82 7.11
N GLN A 242 -12.12 11.16 8.26
CA GLN A 242 -10.84 10.71 8.79
C GLN A 242 -10.27 9.43 8.13
N ASP A 243 -11.12 8.51 7.62
CA ASP A 243 -10.72 7.11 7.36
C ASP A 243 -10.35 6.77 5.90
N ILE A 244 -10.54 7.69 4.94
CA ILE A 244 -10.45 7.35 3.49
C ILE A 244 -8.99 7.34 2.96
N LEU A 245 -8.01 7.78 3.76
CA LEU A 245 -6.68 8.19 3.27
C LEU A 245 -5.59 7.09 3.14
N ASN A 246 -5.88 5.82 3.43
CA ASN A 246 -4.84 4.78 3.59
C ASN A 246 -4.50 3.93 2.35
N LEU A 247 -4.97 4.23 1.12
CA LEU A 247 -4.66 3.39 -0.05
C LEU A 247 -4.58 4.08 -1.44
N PHE A 248 -4.23 5.38 -1.49
CA PHE A 248 -3.93 6.07 -2.75
C PHE A 248 -2.61 6.85 -2.69
N TYR A 249 -1.51 6.26 -3.18
CA TYR A 249 -0.22 6.93 -3.32
C TYR A 249 0.43 6.76 -4.70
N ILE A 250 -0.34 7.08 -5.75
CA ILE A 250 0.12 7.22 -7.14
C ILE A 250 -0.47 8.55 -7.65
N HIS A 251 0.37 9.49 -8.08
CA HIS A 251 0.01 10.92 -8.09
C HIS A 251 -0.40 11.49 -9.45
N GLY A 252 -0.16 10.82 -10.58
CA GLY A 252 -0.52 11.28 -11.92
C GLY A 252 -1.92 10.82 -12.35
N GLU A 253 -2.02 9.57 -12.78
CA GLU A 253 -3.20 8.95 -13.42
C GLU A 253 -4.41 8.85 -12.49
N CYS A 254 -4.20 8.82 -11.17
CA CYS A 254 -5.26 9.00 -10.18
C CYS A 254 -6.10 10.27 -10.46
N ASN A 255 -5.51 11.35 -11.01
CA ASN A 255 -6.28 12.55 -11.40
C ASN A 255 -7.14 12.37 -12.66
N ARG A 256 -6.76 11.48 -13.58
CA ARG A 256 -7.53 11.15 -14.80
C ARG A 256 -8.72 10.26 -14.43
N ILE A 257 -8.47 9.24 -13.61
CA ILE A 257 -9.49 8.38 -13.00
C ILE A 257 -10.47 9.23 -12.17
N LYS A 258 -10.01 9.99 -11.15
CA LYS A 258 -10.83 10.91 -10.34
C LYS A 258 -11.77 11.80 -11.15
N SER A 259 -11.27 12.36 -12.26
CA SER A 259 -12.04 13.29 -13.10
C SER A 259 -13.16 12.56 -13.86
N ARG A 260 -12.91 11.33 -14.32
CA ARG A 260 -13.87 10.47 -15.00
C ARG A 260 -14.88 9.85 -14.04
N THR A 261 -14.41 9.36 -12.89
CA THR A 261 -15.25 8.95 -11.76
C THR A 261 -16.25 10.03 -11.35
N CYS A 262 -15.80 11.28 -11.15
CA CYS A 262 -16.72 12.37 -10.82
C CYS A 262 -17.76 12.60 -11.93
N ARG A 263 -17.42 12.42 -13.21
CA ARG A 263 -18.37 12.54 -14.33
C ARG A 263 -19.39 11.39 -14.29
N MET A 264 -18.91 10.15 -14.34
CA MET A 264 -19.74 8.94 -14.44
C MET A 264 -20.62 8.74 -13.21
N PHE A 265 -20.15 9.08 -12.01
CA PHE A 265 -20.97 9.09 -10.80
C PHE A 265 -22.15 10.07 -10.90
N ASN A 266 -21.93 11.28 -11.43
CA ASN A 266 -22.98 12.28 -11.59
C ASN A 266 -23.96 11.95 -12.73
N GLU A 267 -23.46 11.36 -13.83
CA GLU A 267 -24.27 10.92 -14.98
C GLU A 267 -25.17 9.73 -14.61
N ARG A 268 -24.64 8.75 -13.85
CA ARG A 268 -25.33 7.51 -13.48
C ARG A 268 -26.20 7.64 -12.22
N TYR A 269 -25.84 8.55 -11.31
CA TYR A 269 -26.56 8.78 -10.06
C TYR A 269 -26.97 10.26 -9.87
N PRO A 270 -27.71 10.86 -10.81
CA PRO A 270 -28.09 12.29 -10.77
C PRO A 270 -29.05 12.63 -9.61
N HIS A 271 -29.59 11.62 -8.92
CA HIS A 271 -30.39 11.74 -7.71
C HIS A 271 -29.54 11.85 -6.41
N LEU A 272 -28.22 11.67 -6.50
CA LEU A 272 -27.29 11.82 -5.36
C LEU A 272 -26.60 13.20 -5.37
N PRO A 273 -26.14 13.71 -4.21
CA PRO A 273 -25.45 15.00 -4.15
C PRO A 273 -24.20 15.01 -5.04
N PRO A 274 -24.08 15.94 -6.02
CA PRO A 274 -23.10 15.82 -7.09
C PRO A 274 -21.67 15.78 -6.55
N MET A 275 -20.92 14.77 -7.01
CA MET A 275 -19.52 14.58 -6.70
C MET A 275 -18.68 15.49 -7.60
N ASN A 276 -17.70 16.17 -7.01
CA ASN A 276 -16.77 17.00 -7.77
C ASN A 276 -15.37 16.81 -7.20
N ARG A 277 -14.35 17.14 -7.99
CA ARG A 277 -12.95 16.96 -7.61
C ARG A 277 -12.58 17.67 -6.31
N GLN A 278 -13.20 18.81 -5.97
CA GLN A 278 -13.00 19.42 -4.65
C GLN A 278 -13.62 18.62 -3.51
N LYS A 279 -14.74 17.91 -3.68
CA LYS A 279 -15.24 16.96 -2.66
C LYS A 279 -14.31 15.75 -2.53
N PHE A 280 -13.84 15.21 -3.66
CA PHE A 280 -12.89 14.08 -3.68
C PHE A 280 -11.57 14.45 -2.97
N ASP A 281 -11.07 15.67 -3.17
CA ASP A 281 -9.82 16.15 -2.58
C ASP A 281 -10.01 16.81 -1.18
N ARG A 282 -11.25 17.16 -0.75
CA ARG A 282 -11.51 17.81 0.56
C ARG A 282 -11.46 16.89 1.77
N ILE A 283 -11.31 15.59 1.55
CA ILE A 283 -11.09 14.58 2.59
C ILE A 283 -9.91 15.00 3.50
N ASP A 284 -8.91 15.68 2.93
CA ASP A 284 -7.70 16.15 3.60
C ASP A 284 -7.80 17.59 4.19
N ALA A 285 -8.92 18.30 3.99
CA ALA A 285 -8.94 19.76 4.08
C ALA A 285 -9.58 20.37 5.35
N ASN A 286 -10.35 19.63 6.15
CA ASN A 286 -11.10 20.21 7.28
C ASN A 286 -10.22 20.53 8.51
N PHE A 287 -9.01 19.95 8.63
CA PHE A 287 -8.11 20.23 9.75
C PHE A 287 -7.49 21.65 9.73
N LEU A 288 -7.39 22.27 8.54
CA LEU A 288 -6.69 23.55 8.35
C LEU A 288 -7.62 24.78 8.18
N ASN A 289 -8.92 24.59 7.93
CA ASN A 289 -9.83 25.70 7.60
C ASN A 289 -10.33 26.53 8.81
N ASN A 290 -10.04 26.14 10.05
CA ASN A 290 -10.41 26.90 11.25
C ASN A 290 -9.63 28.22 11.43
N PHE A 291 -8.67 28.54 10.55
CA PHE A 291 -7.95 29.82 10.56
C PHE A 291 -8.05 30.59 9.23
N LYS A 292 -9.17 31.31 9.02
CA LYS A 292 -9.22 32.76 8.71
C LYS A 292 -10.62 33.25 8.33
N GLN A 293 -11.23 34.07 9.20
CA GLN A 293 -12.37 34.91 8.84
C GLN A 293 -11.89 36.22 8.17
N ASN A 294 -12.33 36.51 6.94
CA ASN A 294 -13.23 37.64 6.63
C ASN A 294 -13.31 37.96 5.11
N PRO A 295 -14.43 38.55 4.63
CA PRO A 295 -14.70 38.79 3.21
C PRO A 295 -14.43 40.24 2.74
N GLY A 296 -14.41 40.48 1.42
CA GLY A 296 -14.52 41.86 0.89
C GLY A 296 -14.41 42.07 -0.62
N ARG A 297 -15.54 42.43 -1.27
CA ARG A 297 -15.68 43.30 -2.48
C ARG A 297 -15.04 42.81 -3.82
N ASN A 298 -15.42 43.30 -5.01
CA ASN A 298 -16.72 43.66 -5.60
C ASN A 298 -16.63 43.45 -7.15
N PRO A 299 -17.71 43.54 -7.97
CA PRO A 299 -17.81 42.73 -9.20
C PRO A 299 -17.68 43.52 -10.52
N LEU A 300 -16.57 44.24 -10.75
CA LEU A 300 -16.31 44.93 -12.03
C LEU A 300 -15.02 44.43 -12.70
N ASN A 301 -15.17 43.51 -13.67
CA ASN A 301 -14.31 43.32 -14.85
C ASN A 301 -14.82 42.14 -15.72
N LYS A 302 -15.86 42.41 -16.53
CA LYS A 302 -15.81 42.11 -17.97
C LYS A 302 -15.00 43.28 -18.58
N TRP A 303 -14.18 43.20 -19.62
CA TRP A 303 -13.97 42.26 -20.75
C TRP A 303 -12.44 42.30 -21.02
N HIS A 304 -11.66 41.32 -21.47
CA HIS A 304 -11.86 40.10 -22.26
C HIS A 304 -10.94 38.98 -21.68
N PRO A 305 -11.36 37.70 -21.50
CA PRO A 305 -10.64 36.79 -20.59
C PRO A 305 -10.09 35.47 -21.18
N TYR A 306 -9.91 35.32 -22.51
CA TYR A 306 -9.58 34.01 -23.11
C TYR A 306 -8.21 33.96 -23.81
N ALA A 307 -7.42 32.96 -23.43
CA ALA A 307 -6.28 32.47 -24.19
C ALA A 307 -6.43 30.94 -24.32
N GLN A 308 -6.25 30.40 -25.53
CA GLN A 308 -6.29 28.95 -25.73
C GLN A 308 -5.19 28.25 -24.92
N ARG A 309 -5.55 27.13 -24.28
CA ARG A 309 -4.59 26.12 -23.82
C ARG A 309 -4.71 24.92 -24.73
N LYS A 310 -3.59 24.35 -25.16
CA LYS A 310 -3.56 22.98 -25.70
C LYS A 310 -3.66 21.99 -24.53
N VAL A 311 -4.57 21.03 -24.62
CA VAL A 311 -4.60 19.84 -23.74
C VAL A 311 -3.66 18.76 -24.28
N HIS A 312 -3.42 17.70 -23.51
CA HIS A 312 -2.69 16.54 -23.98
C HIS A 312 -3.67 15.45 -24.45
N GLU A 313 -3.83 15.40 -25.77
CA GLU A 313 -4.41 14.28 -26.52
C GLU A 313 -3.44 13.09 -26.47
N LEU A 314 -3.89 11.95 -25.94
CA LEU A 314 -3.17 10.67 -26.01
C LEU A 314 -3.25 10.13 -27.45
N ARG A 315 -2.15 9.59 -27.95
CA ARG A 315 -2.05 9.09 -29.33
C ARG A 315 -1.63 7.64 -29.39
N ASP A 316 -2.05 6.95 -30.44
CA ASP A 316 -1.57 5.61 -30.73
C ASP A 316 -0.03 5.61 -30.84
N GLY A 317 0.60 4.63 -30.19
CA GLY A 317 2.06 4.58 -30.02
C GLY A 317 2.63 5.34 -28.81
N ASP A 318 1.85 6.17 -28.08
CA ASP A 318 2.32 6.79 -26.83
C ASP A 318 2.69 5.75 -25.76
N GLN A 319 2.12 4.55 -25.81
CA GLN A 319 2.47 3.42 -24.94
C GLN A 319 3.81 2.77 -25.35
N ILE A 320 3.98 2.46 -26.64
CA ILE A 320 5.16 1.77 -27.18
C ILE A 320 6.43 2.57 -26.85
N ARG A 321 6.41 3.88 -27.10
CA ARG A 321 7.52 4.80 -26.80
C ARG A 321 7.91 4.88 -25.31
N ARG A 322 7.01 4.51 -24.40
CA ARG A 322 7.30 4.43 -22.95
C ARG A 322 7.97 3.11 -22.61
N THR A 323 7.52 2.00 -23.19
CA THR A 323 8.19 0.70 -23.09
C THR A 323 9.61 0.82 -23.62
N GLU A 324 9.81 1.40 -24.80
CA GLU A 324 11.13 1.65 -25.42
C GLU A 324 12.06 2.46 -24.49
N LEU A 325 11.58 3.54 -23.86
CA LEU A 325 12.39 4.28 -22.87
C LEU A 325 12.71 3.44 -21.62
N CYS A 326 11.73 2.71 -21.08
CA CYS A 326 11.94 1.89 -19.89
C CYS A 326 12.94 0.75 -20.14
N GLU A 327 12.87 0.11 -21.30
CA GLU A 327 13.83 -0.92 -21.74
C GLU A 327 15.22 -0.33 -21.95
N TRP A 328 15.33 0.81 -22.65
CA TRP A 328 16.58 1.54 -22.80
C TRP A 328 17.22 1.90 -21.45
N LEU A 329 16.44 2.45 -20.52
CA LEU A 329 16.94 2.84 -19.21
C LEU A 329 17.39 1.64 -18.37
N LEU A 330 16.67 0.50 -18.46
CA LEU A 330 17.06 -0.75 -17.81
C LEU A 330 18.37 -1.32 -18.38
N VAL A 331 18.57 -1.27 -19.70
CA VAL A 331 19.85 -1.66 -20.33
C VAL A 331 20.98 -0.74 -19.83
N ARG A 332 20.76 0.58 -19.80
CA ARG A 332 21.79 1.51 -19.31
C ARG A 332 22.10 1.38 -17.82
N ILE A 333 21.15 0.96 -16.98
CA ILE A 333 21.40 0.61 -15.57
C ILE A 333 22.21 -0.69 -15.43
N GLN A 334 22.13 -1.61 -16.40
CA GLN A 334 22.96 -2.82 -16.44
C GLN A 334 24.39 -2.53 -16.92
N GLU A 335 24.56 -1.61 -17.89
CA GLU A 335 25.86 -1.15 -18.37
C GLU A 335 26.58 -0.24 -17.35
N ASP A 336 25.85 0.64 -16.69
CA ASP A 336 26.35 1.62 -15.72
C ASP A 336 25.33 1.80 -14.56
N PRO A 337 25.50 1.08 -13.44
CA PRO A 337 24.59 1.17 -12.29
C PRO A 337 24.44 2.59 -11.71
N GLU A 338 25.41 3.47 -11.97
CA GLU A 338 25.42 4.87 -11.52
C GLU A 338 24.78 5.83 -12.55
N ILE A 339 24.22 5.33 -13.67
CA ILE A 339 23.69 6.18 -14.76
C ILE A 339 22.61 7.16 -14.28
N LEU A 340 21.76 6.77 -13.34
CA LEU A 340 20.72 7.64 -12.77
C LEU A 340 21.31 8.84 -12.01
N ASN A 341 22.47 8.64 -11.38
CA ASN A 341 23.20 9.68 -10.66
C ASN A 341 23.94 10.64 -11.62
N LYS A 342 24.14 10.19 -12.88
CA LYS A 342 24.76 10.92 -13.99
C LYS A 342 23.76 11.61 -14.93
N ILE A 343 22.44 11.53 -14.68
CA ILE A 343 21.42 12.28 -15.42
C ILE A 343 21.04 13.55 -14.66
N LEU A 344 21.14 14.69 -15.35
CA LEU A 344 20.62 15.99 -14.96
C LEU A 344 19.14 16.07 -15.33
N TRP A 345 18.27 15.86 -14.34
CA TRP A 345 16.82 15.97 -14.46
C TRP A 345 16.39 17.43 -14.33
N SER A 346 15.74 18.01 -15.35
CA SER A 346 15.36 19.43 -15.37
C SER A 346 13.85 19.65 -15.47
N ASP A 347 13.34 20.64 -14.71
CA ASP A 347 11.95 21.14 -14.77
C ASP A 347 11.91 22.62 -14.35
N GLU A 348 10.82 23.30 -14.72
CA GLU A 348 10.62 24.73 -14.49
C GLU A 348 9.30 25.05 -13.79
N SER A 349 9.38 25.39 -12.51
CA SER A 349 8.19 25.74 -11.72
C SER A 349 8.00 27.24 -11.55
N LYS A 350 6.78 27.73 -11.79
CA LYS A 350 6.39 29.13 -11.51
C LYS A 350 5.62 29.25 -10.19
N PHE A 351 6.08 30.16 -9.35
CA PHE A 351 5.54 30.44 -8.02
C PHE A 351 4.85 31.81 -7.98
N THR A 352 3.86 31.99 -7.09
CA THR A 352 3.27 33.31 -6.80
C THR A 352 3.25 33.57 -5.29
N ARG A 353 3.10 34.84 -4.88
CA ARG A 353 3.09 35.28 -3.47
C ARG A 353 2.02 34.59 -2.57
N LYS A 354 1.11 33.79 -3.15
CA LYS A 354 0.10 32.99 -2.42
C LYS A 354 0.53 31.55 -2.12
N GLY A 355 1.75 31.15 -2.49
CA GLY A 355 2.19 29.75 -2.43
C GLY A 355 1.49 28.83 -3.46
N ILE A 356 0.77 29.41 -4.43
CA ILE A 356 0.00 28.67 -5.41
C ILE A 356 0.93 28.23 -6.54
N ILE A 357 1.25 26.94 -6.58
CA ILE A 357 1.98 26.32 -7.70
C ILE A 357 1.23 26.55 -9.01
N ASN A 358 1.97 26.89 -10.06
CA ASN A 358 1.46 27.17 -11.40
C ASN A 358 0.69 25.99 -12.01
N ARG A 359 -0.65 26.02 -11.89
CA ARG A 359 -1.58 25.08 -12.56
C ARG A 359 -1.67 25.29 -14.09
N LYS A 360 -0.51 25.44 -14.77
CA LYS A 360 -0.31 25.29 -16.22
C LYS A 360 0.33 23.93 -16.54
N GLN A 361 1.27 23.44 -15.72
CA GLN A 361 1.75 22.04 -15.75
C GLN A 361 0.71 21.04 -15.21
N CYS A 362 -0.37 21.50 -14.56
CA CYS A 362 -1.57 20.69 -14.40
C CYS A 362 -2.26 20.50 -15.77
N HIS A 363 -1.81 19.50 -16.52
CA HIS A 363 -2.44 19.07 -17.76
C HIS A 363 -3.78 18.39 -17.47
N PHE A 364 -4.66 18.43 -18.48
CA PHE A 364 -5.92 17.70 -18.50
C PHE A 364 -5.89 16.79 -19.73
N TRP A 365 -6.28 15.54 -19.52
CA TRP A 365 -6.27 14.48 -20.51
C TRP A 365 -7.67 14.35 -21.13
N ALA A 366 -7.74 14.35 -22.45
CA ALA A 366 -8.98 14.18 -23.21
C ALA A 366 -8.66 13.56 -24.57
N ASN A 367 -9.64 12.85 -25.13
CA ASN A 367 -9.51 12.18 -26.45
C ASN A 367 -9.70 13.16 -27.62
N GLU A 368 -10.23 14.36 -27.33
CA GLU A 368 -10.41 15.49 -28.25
C GLU A 368 -10.15 16.80 -27.47
N ASN A 369 -9.98 17.94 -28.15
CA ASN A 369 -9.71 19.23 -27.48
C ASN A 369 -10.97 19.79 -26.82
N PRO A 370 -11.14 19.73 -25.48
CA PRO A 370 -12.40 20.09 -24.86
C PRO A 370 -12.49 21.62 -24.72
N HIS A 371 -13.56 22.22 -25.25
CA HIS A 371 -13.75 23.66 -25.35
C HIS A 371 -14.05 24.36 -23.99
N PHE A 372 -13.24 24.11 -22.96
CA PHE A 372 -13.42 24.64 -21.61
C PHE A 372 -12.88 26.07 -21.43
N TYR A 373 -13.79 27.03 -21.33
CA TYR A 373 -13.49 28.44 -21.08
C TYR A 373 -13.21 28.73 -19.59
N ARG A 374 -11.94 28.65 -19.17
CA ARG A 374 -11.52 29.06 -17.82
C ARG A 374 -11.34 30.58 -17.71
N LYS A 375 -12.25 31.27 -17.03
CA LYS A 375 -12.10 32.69 -16.66
C LYS A 375 -10.91 32.87 -15.71
N ALA A 376 -9.88 33.58 -16.14
CA ALA A 376 -8.72 33.94 -15.32
C ALA A 376 -8.82 35.40 -14.84
N GLN A 377 -8.47 35.68 -13.58
CA GLN A 377 -8.26 37.05 -13.12
C GLN A 377 -6.81 37.46 -13.41
N PHE A 378 -6.62 38.29 -14.44
CA PHE A 378 -5.34 38.89 -14.77
C PHE A 378 -5.11 40.17 -13.94
N GLN A 379 -4.99 40.02 -12.62
CA GLN A 379 -4.16 40.96 -11.85
C GLN A 379 -2.71 40.49 -11.91
N TYR A 380 -1.77 41.44 -11.89
CA TYR A 380 -0.33 41.15 -11.85
C TYR A 380 0.05 40.62 -10.45
N GLU A 381 -0.24 39.34 -10.18
CA GLU A 381 0.32 38.66 -9.02
C GLU A 381 1.85 38.58 -9.17
N PHE A 382 2.57 39.12 -8.19
CA PHE A 382 4.01 38.95 -8.09
C PHE A 382 4.36 37.46 -8.14
N SER A 383 5.22 37.11 -9.09
CA SER A 383 5.54 35.74 -9.44
C SER A 383 6.91 35.62 -10.09
N PHE A 384 7.70 34.66 -9.63
CA PHE A 384 8.99 34.28 -10.20
C PHE A 384 8.90 32.84 -10.73
N ASN A 385 9.80 32.49 -11.64
CA ASN A 385 10.01 31.12 -12.08
C ASN A 385 11.31 30.60 -11.47
N VAL A 386 11.38 29.30 -11.27
CA VAL A 386 12.54 28.57 -10.80
C VAL A 386 12.81 27.48 -11.82
N PHE A 387 13.92 27.60 -12.53
CA PHE A 387 14.52 26.47 -13.24
C PHE A 387 15.29 25.65 -12.21
N ALA A 388 15.10 24.34 -12.20
CA ALA A 388 15.77 23.44 -11.26
C ALA A 388 16.42 22.27 -12.01
N VAL A 389 17.59 21.83 -11.51
CA VAL A 389 18.30 20.65 -11.98
C VAL A 389 18.60 19.75 -10.79
N ILE A 390 18.23 18.47 -10.89
CA ILE A 390 18.50 17.45 -9.89
C ILE A 390 19.39 16.39 -10.50
N SER A 391 20.46 16.03 -9.80
CA SER A 391 21.27 14.82 -10.04
C SER A 391 21.35 14.12 -8.69
N PHE A 392 21.01 12.82 -8.59
CA PHE A 392 20.80 12.15 -7.30
C PHE A 392 21.89 12.47 -6.26
N GLY A 393 21.49 13.15 -5.17
CA GLY A 393 22.39 13.66 -4.12
C GLY A 393 22.66 15.17 -4.14
N ARG A 394 22.34 15.90 -5.23
CA ARG A 394 22.44 17.38 -5.33
C ARG A 394 21.25 17.98 -6.08
N ALA A 395 20.85 19.18 -5.67
CA ALA A 395 19.83 19.97 -6.36
C ALA A 395 20.32 21.41 -6.54
N PHE A 396 20.23 21.90 -7.77
CA PHE A 396 20.61 23.25 -8.19
C PHE A 396 19.35 23.99 -8.65
N TYR A 397 19.29 25.31 -8.44
CA TYR A 397 18.15 26.11 -8.85
C TYR A 397 18.55 27.53 -9.27
N TYR A 398 17.81 28.09 -10.21
CA TYR A 398 17.99 29.45 -10.73
C TYR A 398 16.65 30.18 -10.77
N ILE A 399 16.60 31.35 -10.13
CA ILE A 399 15.36 32.13 -9.98
C ILE A 399 15.38 33.31 -10.95
N TYR A 400 14.33 33.44 -11.76
CA TYR A 400 14.15 34.55 -12.70
C TYR A 400 12.70 35.07 -12.71
N ASN A 401 12.51 36.36 -12.99
CA ASN A 401 11.19 37.01 -12.87
C ASN A 401 10.44 37.09 -14.21
N GLU A 402 11.19 37.07 -15.30
CA GLU A 402 10.74 37.29 -16.66
C GLU A 402 10.10 36.04 -17.27
N ARG A 403 9.43 36.16 -18.42
CA ARG A 403 8.84 35.00 -19.10
C ARG A 403 9.94 34.16 -19.77
N LEU A 404 9.86 32.83 -19.64
CA LEU A 404 10.63 31.88 -20.43
C LEU A 404 10.42 32.11 -21.94
N THR A 405 11.53 32.19 -22.67
CA THR A 405 11.63 32.16 -24.13
C THR A 405 12.76 31.21 -24.53
N ALA A 406 12.81 30.76 -25.78
CA ALA A 406 13.92 29.93 -26.27
C ALA A 406 15.27 30.62 -26.08
N GLU A 407 15.37 31.91 -26.41
CA GLU A 407 16.56 32.75 -26.19
C GLU A 407 17.01 32.76 -24.72
N ARG A 408 16.06 32.81 -23.76
CA ARG A 408 16.38 32.77 -22.34
C ARG A 408 16.75 31.37 -21.87
N TYR A 409 16.14 30.33 -22.43
CA TYR A 409 16.55 28.96 -22.14
C TYR A 409 17.97 28.66 -22.66
N ILE A 410 18.34 29.19 -23.82
CA ILE A 410 19.73 29.13 -24.32
C ILE A 410 20.70 29.82 -23.34
N ARG A 411 20.32 30.95 -22.72
CA ARG A 411 21.11 31.54 -21.62
C ARG A 411 21.17 30.64 -20.38
N ILE A 412 20.05 30.02 -19.97
CA ILE A 412 20.05 29.06 -18.87
C ILE A 412 20.99 27.88 -19.15
N LEU A 413 21.01 27.34 -20.38
CA LEU A 413 21.97 26.31 -20.79
C LEU A 413 23.43 26.81 -20.70
N ARG A 414 23.73 27.97 -21.30
CA ARG A 414 25.09 28.52 -21.40
C ARG A 414 25.66 29.11 -20.10
N GLU A 415 24.82 29.63 -19.22
CA GLU A 415 25.21 30.35 -18.01
C GLU A 415 25.00 29.47 -16.76
N VAL A 416 23.82 28.85 -16.62
CA VAL A 416 23.43 28.11 -15.40
C VAL A 416 23.83 26.63 -15.49
N VAL A 417 23.50 25.94 -16.58
CA VAL A 417 23.82 24.50 -16.72
C VAL A 417 25.33 24.30 -16.91
N ALA A 418 26.02 25.21 -17.60
CA ALA A 418 27.48 25.21 -17.68
C ALA A 418 28.16 25.38 -16.29
N ASP A 419 27.67 26.27 -15.43
CA ASP A 419 28.18 26.42 -14.06
C ASP A 419 27.89 25.18 -13.20
N ILE A 420 26.70 24.59 -13.33
CA ILE A 420 26.36 23.31 -12.67
C ILE A 420 27.32 22.20 -13.10
N LEU A 421 27.64 22.09 -14.39
CA LEU A 421 28.60 21.10 -14.90
C LEU A 421 30.01 21.33 -14.33
N ASN A 422 30.47 22.58 -14.23
CA ASN A 422 31.77 22.92 -13.62
C ASN A 422 31.85 22.55 -12.13
N GLN A 423 30.71 22.41 -11.43
CA GLN A 423 30.61 22.00 -10.02
C GLN A 423 30.49 20.48 -9.83
N LEU A 424 30.46 19.71 -10.92
CA LEU A 424 30.33 18.25 -10.93
C LEU A 424 31.67 17.58 -11.33
N PRO A 425 31.97 16.37 -10.81
CA PRO A 425 33.32 15.79 -10.89
C PRO A 425 33.69 15.15 -12.24
N ASN A 426 32.86 15.29 -13.28
CA ASN A 426 33.06 14.69 -14.60
C ASN A 426 32.20 15.42 -15.64
N ASN A 427 32.58 15.41 -16.92
CA ASN A 427 31.83 16.01 -18.02
C ASN A 427 30.82 15.02 -18.66
N ASN A 428 30.87 13.73 -18.31
CA ASN A 428 30.02 12.68 -18.88
C ASN A 428 28.60 12.63 -18.27
N PHE A 429 28.00 13.79 -17.98
CA PHE A 429 26.60 13.88 -17.55
C PHE A 429 25.66 13.82 -18.75
N TRP A 430 24.50 13.21 -18.52
CA TRP A 430 23.37 13.20 -19.42
C TRP A 430 22.41 14.33 -19.07
N TYR A 431 21.69 14.88 -20.06
CA TYR A 431 20.66 15.90 -19.80
C TYR A 431 19.27 15.42 -20.19
N GLN A 432 18.31 15.51 -19.27
CA GLN A 432 16.89 15.29 -19.58
C GLN A 432 16.20 16.64 -19.81
N LEU A 433 15.75 16.84 -21.06
CA LEU A 433 15.03 18.03 -21.52
C LEU A 433 13.51 17.80 -21.38
N ASP A 434 12.79 18.75 -20.77
CA ASP A 434 11.33 18.64 -20.66
C ASP A 434 10.60 19.01 -21.98
N GLY A 435 9.28 18.79 -22.02
CA GLY A 435 8.44 18.98 -23.20
C GLY A 435 7.92 20.41 -23.47
N ALA A 436 8.41 21.44 -22.80
CA ALA A 436 7.87 22.79 -22.92
C ALA A 436 8.14 23.44 -24.30
N PRO A 437 7.22 24.27 -24.84
CA PRO A 437 7.37 24.86 -26.17
C PRO A 437 8.57 25.82 -26.37
N ALA A 438 9.26 26.22 -25.29
CA ALA A 438 10.52 26.98 -25.41
C ALA A 438 11.73 26.05 -25.61
N HIS A 439 11.67 24.84 -25.05
CA HIS A 439 12.74 23.84 -25.05
C HIS A 439 12.80 23.11 -26.38
N SER A 440 11.65 22.82 -26.99
CA SER A 440 11.54 22.07 -28.25
C SER A 440 11.84 22.90 -29.52
N THR A 441 12.69 23.94 -29.45
CA THR A 441 13.03 24.78 -30.60
C THR A 441 14.35 24.35 -31.24
N TYR A 442 14.47 24.51 -32.56
CA TYR A 442 15.67 24.10 -33.32
C TYR A 442 16.98 24.66 -32.73
N TYR A 443 16.99 25.94 -32.33
CA TYR A 443 18.17 26.55 -31.72
C TYR A 443 18.50 25.97 -30.35
N VAL A 444 17.50 25.67 -29.50
CA VAL A 444 17.75 24.96 -28.23
C VAL A 444 18.30 23.55 -28.48
N ASN A 445 17.76 22.83 -29.48
CA ASN A 445 18.28 21.50 -29.85
C ASN A 445 19.75 21.58 -30.33
N GLN A 446 20.14 22.64 -31.06
CA GLN A 446 21.55 22.82 -31.46
C GLN A 446 22.44 23.10 -30.24
N GLU A 447 22.04 24.03 -29.37
CA GLU A 447 22.82 24.40 -28.17
C GLU A 447 22.98 23.23 -27.20
N ILE A 448 21.92 22.46 -26.97
CA ILE A 448 21.97 21.30 -26.06
C ILE A 448 22.82 20.16 -26.65
N THR A 449 22.77 19.96 -27.97
CA THR A 449 23.65 18.99 -28.66
C THR A 449 25.11 19.46 -28.68
N ALA A 450 25.37 20.78 -28.71
CA ALA A 450 26.71 21.34 -28.61
C ALA A 450 27.32 21.22 -27.19
N ILE A 451 26.50 21.07 -26.15
CA ILE A 451 26.93 20.88 -24.75
C ILE A 451 27.01 19.38 -24.38
N PHE A 452 26.06 18.57 -24.85
CA PHE A 452 25.88 17.17 -24.42
C PHE A 452 26.11 16.12 -25.51
N GLU A 453 26.42 16.50 -26.75
CA GLU A 453 26.60 15.56 -27.87
C GLU A 453 25.35 14.67 -28.04
N ASP A 454 25.51 13.35 -28.14
CA ASP A 454 24.40 12.37 -28.17
C ASP A 454 23.83 12.03 -26.77
N ARG A 455 24.32 12.66 -25.70
CA ARG A 455 24.01 12.33 -24.29
C ARG A 455 22.88 13.18 -23.72
N TRP A 456 21.83 13.41 -24.51
CA TRP A 456 20.60 14.07 -24.01
C TRP A 456 19.33 13.35 -24.45
N ILE A 457 18.32 13.45 -23.59
CA ILE A 457 17.03 12.75 -23.68
C ILE A 457 15.96 13.82 -23.82
N GLY A 458 15.22 13.83 -24.92
CA GLY A 458 14.26 14.90 -25.20
C GLY A 458 13.28 14.61 -26.34
N PRO A 459 12.25 15.47 -26.54
CA PRO A 459 11.20 15.22 -27.54
C PRO A 459 11.69 15.21 -29.01
N ASN A 460 12.88 15.75 -29.27
CA ASN A 460 13.53 15.88 -30.57
C ASN A 460 15.03 15.53 -30.49
N GLY A 461 15.43 14.72 -29.50
CA GLY A 461 16.83 14.39 -29.22
C GLY A 461 17.29 13.06 -29.81
N PRO A 462 18.58 12.72 -29.65
CA PRO A 462 19.14 11.40 -30.00
C PRO A 462 18.39 10.26 -29.30
N TRP A 463 17.93 10.50 -28.07
CA TRP A 463 17.10 9.58 -27.28
C TRP A 463 15.75 10.23 -27.02
N LEU A 464 14.70 9.56 -27.48
CA LEU A 464 13.32 10.04 -27.39
C LEU A 464 12.86 10.07 -25.93
N TRP A 465 12.63 11.26 -25.38
CA TRP A 465 11.81 11.41 -24.19
C TRP A 465 10.34 11.24 -24.60
N PRO A 466 9.66 10.15 -24.20
CA PRO A 466 8.24 9.99 -24.46
C PRO A 466 7.52 11.07 -23.65
N ALA A 467 6.82 11.96 -24.34
CA ALA A 467 6.09 13.01 -23.65
C ALA A 467 5.12 12.40 -22.62
N ARG A 468 5.05 13.05 -21.45
CA ARG A 468 4.14 12.77 -20.33
C ARG A 468 4.45 11.47 -19.57
N SER A 469 4.62 11.56 -18.25
CA SER A 469 5.03 10.46 -17.36
C SER A 469 4.13 9.22 -17.38
N PRO A 470 4.65 8.03 -17.02
CA PRO A 470 3.85 6.84 -16.73
C PRO A 470 3.41 6.79 -15.26
N ASP A 471 2.18 6.33 -15.04
CA ASP A 471 1.84 5.53 -13.85
C ASP A 471 1.30 4.18 -14.37
N LEU A 472 1.77 3.06 -13.81
CA LEU A 472 1.34 1.72 -14.17
C LEU A 472 0.67 1.04 -12.98
N THR A 473 -0.61 0.68 -13.13
CA THR A 473 -1.35 -0.17 -12.18
C THR A 473 -2.57 -0.75 -12.91
N PRO A 474 -2.96 -2.00 -12.59
CA PRO A 474 -4.47 -2.97 -13.53
C PRO A 474 -5.87 -2.28 -13.57
N VAL A 475 -6.99 -3.02 -13.61
CA VAL A 475 -8.32 -2.68 -12.95
C VAL A 475 -9.02 -3.95 -12.42
N SER A 476 -9.55 -3.90 -11.21
CA SER A 476 -10.37 -4.94 -10.55
C SER A 476 -11.05 -4.41 -9.27
N TYR A 477 -12.11 -5.10 -8.85
CA TYR A 477 -12.61 -5.09 -7.47
C TYR A 477 -11.68 -5.92 -6.57
N VAL A 478 -11.66 -5.63 -5.26
CA VAL A 478 -10.87 -6.39 -4.27
C VAL A 478 -11.50 -7.75 -4.00
N GLN A 479 -10.70 -8.81 -4.19
CA GLN A 479 -10.96 -10.15 -3.67
C GLN A 479 -10.48 -10.19 -2.20
N ALA A 480 -11.26 -10.78 -1.30
CA ALA A 480 -10.99 -10.74 0.13
C ALA A 480 -11.19 -12.08 0.84
N HIS A 481 -10.45 -12.29 1.94
CA HIS A 481 -10.60 -13.43 2.85
C HIS A 481 -11.89 -13.30 3.67
N LEU A 482 -13.00 -13.59 3.02
CA LEU A 482 -14.36 -13.50 3.56
C LEU A 482 -15.09 -14.83 3.39
N ARG A 483 -15.83 -15.24 4.41
CA ARG A 483 -16.76 -16.37 4.38
C ARG A 483 -18.11 -15.85 4.87
N ASN A 484 -19.12 -15.90 4.01
CA ASN A 484 -20.47 -15.36 4.26
C ASN A 484 -20.43 -13.89 4.77
N GLY A 485 -19.62 -13.05 4.11
CA GLY A 485 -19.44 -11.64 4.44
C GLY A 485 -18.65 -11.34 5.73
N ARG A 486 -18.19 -12.34 6.47
CA ARG A 486 -17.39 -12.20 7.70
C ARG A 486 -15.93 -12.56 7.42
N ARG A 487 -14.99 -11.94 8.15
CA ARG A 487 -13.54 -12.25 8.09
C ARG A 487 -13.28 -13.76 8.18
N CYS A 488 -12.57 -14.31 7.20
CA CYS A 488 -11.99 -15.65 7.22
C CYS A 488 -10.52 -15.57 7.68
N SER A 489 -10.29 -15.56 9.01
CA SER A 489 -8.94 -15.59 9.59
C SER A 489 -8.26 -16.95 9.39
N ALA A 490 -6.95 -17.02 9.58
CA ALA A 490 -6.21 -18.29 9.56
C ALA A 490 -6.68 -19.29 10.65
N GLU A 491 -7.18 -18.79 11.78
CA GLU A 491 -7.86 -19.62 12.79
C GLU A 491 -9.12 -20.27 12.22
N LYS A 492 -10.01 -19.52 11.57
CA LYS A 492 -11.25 -20.06 10.97
C LYS A 492 -11.03 -20.93 9.75
N ALA A 493 -10.02 -20.60 8.95
CA ALA A 493 -9.66 -21.34 7.75
C ALA A 493 -9.02 -22.68 8.13
N PHE A 494 -7.90 -22.64 8.88
CA PHE A 494 -7.02 -23.80 9.03
C PHE A 494 -7.07 -24.48 10.40
N LEU A 495 -7.46 -23.79 11.48
CA LEU A 495 -7.45 -24.39 12.83
C LEU A 495 -8.81 -24.87 13.30
N ARG A 496 -9.86 -24.05 13.20
CA ARG A 496 -11.22 -24.36 13.67
C ARG A 496 -11.80 -25.65 13.06
N PRO A 497 -11.64 -25.95 11.76
CA PRO A 497 -12.17 -27.20 11.19
C PRO A 497 -11.45 -28.46 11.68
N VAL A 498 -10.24 -28.33 12.25
CA VAL A 498 -9.39 -29.46 12.68
C VAL A 498 -9.11 -29.47 14.19
N ALA A 499 -9.70 -28.53 14.94
CA ALA A 499 -9.53 -28.37 16.39
C ALA A 499 -9.92 -29.61 17.21
N THR A 500 -10.75 -30.50 16.64
CA THR A 500 -11.20 -31.76 17.23
C THR A 500 -10.29 -32.95 16.93
N ARG A 501 -9.26 -32.80 16.08
CA ARG A 501 -8.33 -33.89 15.75
C ARG A 501 -7.60 -34.38 17.02
N PRO A 502 -7.61 -35.70 17.32
CA PRO A 502 -7.10 -36.21 18.59
C PRO A 502 -5.58 -36.05 18.74
N ASN A 503 -4.84 -35.99 17.62
CA ASN A 503 -3.39 -35.83 17.56
C ASN A 503 -2.92 -34.36 17.53
N LEU A 504 -3.83 -33.39 17.38
CA LEU A 504 -3.51 -31.96 17.47
C LEU A 504 -3.78 -31.43 18.89
N LYS A 505 -2.85 -30.63 19.43
CA LYS A 505 -3.03 -29.84 20.66
C LYS A 505 -2.71 -28.39 20.34
N ILE A 506 -3.67 -27.50 20.56
CA ILE A 506 -3.48 -26.05 20.49
C ILE A 506 -3.33 -25.54 21.93
N LEU A 507 -2.41 -24.60 22.16
CA LEU A 507 -2.08 -24.12 23.51
C LEU A 507 -1.97 -22.59 23.52
N THR A 508 -3.04 -21.91 23.95
CA THR A 508 -3.13 -20.44 23.97
C THR A 508 -2.51 -19.83 25.23
N ASN A 509 -2.33 -18.49 25.22
CA ASN A 509 -1.84 -17.68 26.33
C ASN A 509 -0.47 -18.15 26.86
N SER A 510 0.38 -18.65 25.97
CA SER A 510 1.62 -19.37 26.29
C SER A 510 2.74 -18.90 25.37
N ARG A 511 3.62 -18.02 25.87
CA ARG A 511 4.72 -17.47 25.07
C ARG A 511 5.96 -18.38 25.18
N VAL A 512 6.43 -18.93 24.06
CA VAL A 512 7.77 -19.54 23.99
C VAL A 512 8.81 -18.44 24.23
N VAL A 513 9.78 -18.72 25.09
CA VAL A 513 10.86 -17.78 25.44
C VAL A 513 12.25 -18.27 24.99
N GLU A 514 12.38 -19.58 24.76
CA GLU A 514 13.64 -20.27 24.50
C GLU A 514 13.35 -21.61 23.81
N ILE A 515 14.03 -21.88 22.70
CA ILE A 515 14.09 -23.19 22.04
C ILE A 515 15.24 -23.95 22.68
N LEU A 516 14.99 -25.21 23.05
CA LEU A 516 16.00 -26.06 23.69
C LEU A 516 16.85 -26.71 22.61
N ILE A 517 18.15 -26.43 22.61
CA ILE A 517 19.12 -26.94 21.64
C ILE A 517 20.14 -27.79 22.37
N ASP A 518 20.39 -28.99 21.86
CA ASP A 518 21.40 -29.90 22.36
C ASP A 518 22.81 -29.34 22.07
N PRO A 519 23.70 -29.21 23.06
CA PRO A 519 24.96 -28.48 22.89
C PRO A 519 25.94 -29.18 21.96
N ASP A 520 25.87 -30.50 21.81
CA ASP A 520 26.83 -31.29 21.03
C ASP A 520 26.32 -31.52 19.60
N SER A 521 25.11 -32.04 19.45
CA SER A 521 24.49 -32.34 18.14
C SER A 521 23.86 -31.12 17.45
N LYS A 522 23.73 -29.99 18.16
CA LYS A 522 23.07 -28.75 17.72
C LYS A 522 21.60 -28.91 17.30
N LYS A 523 20.94 -30.00 17.68
CA LYS A 523 19.53 -30.26 17.36
C LYS A 523 18.59 -29.60 18.35
N ALA A 524 17.51 -28.99 17.84
CA ALA A 524 16.42 -28.51 18.69
C ALA A 524 15.58 -29.70 19.18
N TYR A 525 15.51 -29.92 20.49
CA TYR A 525 14.82 -31.06 21.12
C TYR A 525 13.56 -30.66 21.91
N GLY A 526 13.24 -29.36 21.99
CA GLY A 526 12.03 -28.89 22.66
C GLY A 526 11.95 -27.38 22.79
N ILE A 527 11.03 -26.93 23.65
CA ILE A 527 10.77 -25.52 23.96
C ILE A 527 10.59 -25.32 25.47
N LYS A 528 10.87 -24.09 25.90
CA LYS A 528 10.52 -23.54 27.21
C LYS A 528 9.56 -22.37 27.00
N TYR A 529 8.43 -22.39 27.70
CA TYR A 529 7.37 -21.41 27.52
C TYR A 529 6.81 -20.89 28.84
N ALA A 530 6.41 -19.62 28.85
CA ALA A 530 5.77 -18.95 29.96
C ALA A 530 4.25 -19.00 29.81
N ARG A 531 3.55 -19.57 30.81
CA ARG A 531 2.08 -19.60 30.91
C ARG A 531 1.68 -19.25 32.35
N LYS A 532 0.68 -18.38 32.56
CA LYS A 532 0.19 -17.98 33.90
C LYS A 532 1.31 -17.63 34.92
N LYS A 533 2.30 -16.84 34.51
CA LYS A 533 3.50 -16.44 35.29
C LYS A 533 4.42 -17.58 35.77
N LYS A 534 4.32 -18.78 35.18
CA LYS A 534 5.22 -19.92 35.42
C LYS A 534 5.87 -20.39 34.11
N TYR A 535 7.05 -20.99 34.21
CA TYR A 535 7.72 -21.66 33.09
C TYR A 535 7.35 -23.14 33.02
N TYR A 536 7.28 -23.65 31.80
CA TYR A 536 6.96 -25.02 31.45
C TYR A 536 7.83 -25.47 30.28
N TYR A 537 7.97 -26.78 30.09
CA TYR A 537 8.72 -27.39 29.00
C TYR A 537 7.83 -28.35 28.19
N ALA A 538 8.10 -28.43 26.88
CA ALA A 538 7.56 -29.47 25.99
C ALA A 538 8.66 -29.92 25.02
N PHE A 539 8.69 -31.20 24.67
CA PHE A 539 9.77 -31.81 23.90
C PHE A 539 9.32 -32.27 22.51
N ALA A 540 10.24 -32.29 21.54
CA ALA A 540 9.96 -32.66 20.16
C ALA A 540 10.78 -33.90 19.75
N ASN A 541 10.12 -34.93 19.22
CA ASN A 541 10.79 -36.13 18.67
C ASN A 541 11.39 -35.88 17.28
N LYS A 542 10.87 -34.88 16.54
CA LYS A 542 11.28 -34.58 15.16
C LYS A 542 11.76 -33.13 15.04
N GLU A 543 10.86 -32.16 15.15
CA GLU A 543 11.16 -30.76 14.81
C GLU A 543 10.46 -29.74 15.70
N VAL A 544 11.13 -28.60 15.89
CA VAL A 544 10.59 -27.36 16.47
C VAL A 544 10.54 -26.30 15.37
N ILE A 545 9.32 -25.94 14.94
CA ILE A 545 9.05 -25.09 13.78
C ILE A 545 8.71 -23.67 14.27
N SER A 546 9.57 -22.70 13.99
CA SER A 546 9.36 -21.29 14.38
C SER A 546 8.51 -20.54 13.34
N SER A 547 7.30 -20.14 13.73
CA SER A 547 6.33 -19.39 12.89
C SER A 547 5.72 -18.19 13.65
N ALA A 548 6.47 -17.59 14.57
CA ALA A 548 6.01 -16.47 15.39
C ALA A 548 5.86 -15.12 14.62
N GLY A 549 6.12 -15.13 13.31
CA GLY A 549 6.11 -13.95 12.43
C GLY A 549 7.48 -13.28 12.34
N GLY A 550 7.63 -12.36 11.38
CA GLY A 550 8.93 -11.79 10.97
C GLY A 550 9.73 -11.07 12.07
N LEU A 551 9.11 -10.62 13.16
CA LEU A 551 9.79 -10.01 14.30
C LEU A 551 10.07 -11.02 15.44
N ASN A 552 9.07 -11.76 15.89
CA ASN A 552 9.22 -12.68 17.03
C ASN A 552 10.04 -13.93 16.70
N SER A 553 10.07 -14.38 15.44
CA SER A 553 10.83 -15.58 15.05
C SER A 553 12.34 -15.36 15.16
N PRO A 554 12.95 -14.31 14.56
CA PRO A 554 14.37 -14.00 14.79
C PRO A 554 14.66 -13.58 16.24
N GLN A 555 13.75 -12.86 16.93
CA GLN A 555 13.92 -12.58 18.36
C GLN A 555 14.04 -13.88 19.18
N LEU A 556 13.17 -14.85 18.95
CA LEU A 556 13.20 -16.13 19.65
C LEU A 556 14.47 -16.94 19.33
N LEU A 557 14.92 -16.94 18.07
CA LEU A 557 16.18 -17.58 17.68
C LEU A 557 17.36 -16.97 18.46
N MET A 558 17.50 -15.65 18.52
CA MET A 558 18.57 -14.98 19.27
C MET A 558 18.47 -15.24 20.78
N LEU A 559 17.26 -15.21 21.36
CA LEU A 559 17.03 -15.60 22.77
C LEU A 559 17.42 -17.06 23.05
N SER A 560 17.49 -17.91 22.02
CA SER A 560 17.87 -19.32 22.08
C SER A 560 19.32 -19.59 21.64
N GLY A 561 20.14 -18.54 21.44
CA GLY A 561 21.54 -18.68 21.02
C GLY A 561 21.76 -18.92 19.52
N ILE A 562 20.75 -18.71 18.67
CA ILE A 562 20.87 -18.75 17.20
C ILE A 562 20.85 -17.30 16.67
N GLY A 563 21.99 -16.79 16.24
CA GLY A 563 22.13 -15.43 15.72
C GLY A 563 23.58 -15.06 15.38
N PRO A 564 23.84 -13.81 14.95
CA PRO A 564 25.19 -13.31 14.71
C PRO A 564 26.00 -13.31 16.02
N LYS A 565 27.16 -13.98 16.04
CA LYS A 565 27.91 -14.24 17.29
C LYS A 565 28.11 -12.99 18.14
N GLN A 566 28.67 -11.91 17.57
CA GLN A 566 28.95 -10.66 18.29
C GLN A 566 27.71 -10.15 19.06
N HIS A 567 26.52 -10.25 18.46
CA HIS A 567 25.29 -9.79 19.08
C HIS A 567 24.77 -10.74 20.17
N LEU A 568 25.13 -12.03 20.12
CA LEU A 568 24.91 -12.97 21.23
C LEU A 568 25.91 -12.74 22.37
N ASP A 569 27.18 -12.44 22.05
CA ASP A 569 28.21 -12.06 23.02
C ASP A 569 27.75 -10.79 23.79
N GLU A 570 27.28 -9.76 23.08
CA GLU A 570 26.70 -8.51 23.63
C GLU A 570 25.49 -8.75 24.56
N LEU A 571 24.70 -9.81 24.30
CA LEU A 571 23.52 -10.18 25.07
C LEU A 571 23.81 -11.17 26.22
N GLY A 572 25.08 -11.55 26.44
CA GLY A 572 25.46 -12.56 27.44
C GLY A 572 24.88 -13.94 27.14
N LYS A 573 24.80 -14.29 25.85
CA LYS A 573 24.16 -15.51 25.33
C LYS A 573 25.14 -16.56 24.79
N PHE A 574 26.44 -16.30 24.87
CA PHE A 574 27.53 -17.17 24.40
C PHE A 574 28.75 -17.03 25.34
#